data_AF-A0A6P1DRH2-F1
#
_entry.id   AF-A0A6P1DRH2-F1
#
_cell.length_a   1.000
_cell.length_b   1.000
_cell.length_c   1.000
_cell.angle_alpha   90.00
_cell.angle_beta   90.00
_cell.angle_gamma   90.00
#
_symmetry.space_group_name_H-M   'P 1'
#
loop_
_entity.id
_entity.type
_entity.pdbx_description
1 polymer ?
#
loop_
_entity_poly.entity_id
_entity_poly.type
_entity_poly.pdbx_seq_one_letter_code
_entity_poly.pdbx_strand_id
1 'polypeptide(L)'
;MAAHHYLGALPKIGHTLWYVATYKEQWLALLSFSAAAWKCAARDAWIGWDFRYQYDRLHLIANNSRFLILPEHHVPNLASRVLALSERRLAQDWRARFGYPLLLLETFVDPQRFRGTIYRAANWRYVGDTCGYRRTRDGYSAAPSSAKHVFVRPLQANAQAYLSRPVLDPQYRHGAPKLMLSAEHMVSLPTYFADIPDPRRGQGRRHPLATVLAIAAGATLCGMHGYKAISLWAKDLSQKARARFRCCYRNGHYAVPSRTVIREVLTRVDPQALDLALQCWNAQQASTDEGLAIDAKTMCNAIDTDGRQSHIPSTVGHQAHSCHTEKKSARCP
;
A
#
# COMPACT_ATOMS: atom_id res chain seq x y z
N MET A 1 -28.13 -9.91 7.50
CA MET A 1 -26.73 -10.36 7.25
C MET A 1 -26.25 -11.36 8.30
N ALA A 2 -26.19 -11.00 9.59
CA ALA A 2 -25.72 -11.89 10.65
C ALA A 2 -26.47 -13.23 10.71
N ALA A 3 -27.80 -13.20 10.57
CA ALA A 3 -28.65 -14.38 10.66
C ALA A 3 -28.52 -15.38 9.48
N HIS A 4 -28.17 -14.92 8.27
CA HIS A 4 -28.35 -15.73 7.06
C HIS A 4 -27.11 -15.86 6.16
N HIS A 5 -26.14 -14.95 6.26
CA HIS A 5 -24.90 -15.08 5.46
C HIS A 5 -23.98 -16.10 6.13
N TYR A 6 -23.42 -17.05 5.37
CA TYR A 6 -22.60 -18.15 5.90
C TYR A 6 -21.33 -17.72 6.65
N LEU A 7 -20.85 -16.49 6.42
CA LEU A 7 -19.74 -15.84 7.16
C LEU A 7 -20.20 -14.81 8.19
N GLY A 8 -21.50 -14.78 8.51
CA GLY A 8 -22.12 -13.77 9.35
C GLY A 8 -21.99 -12.34 8.83
N ALA A 9 -22.29 -11.39 9.71
CA ALA A 9 -22.06 -9.97 9.45
C ALA A 9 -20.56 -9.66 9.43
N LEU A 10 -20.16 -8.72 8.58
CA LEU A 10 -18.80 -8.21 8.55
C LEU A 10 -18.74 -6.96 9.43
N PRO A 11 -17.79 -6.86 10.38
CA PRO A 11 -17.49 -5.60 11.04
C PRO A 11 -17.12 -4.52 10.01
N LYS A 12 -17.26 -3.25 10.35
CA LYS A 12 -16.80 -2.18 9.46
C LYS A 12 -15.28 -2.29 9.26
N ILE A 13 -14.83 -2.45 8.02
CA ILE A 13 -13.40 -2.56 7.66
C ILE A 13 -13.03 -1.38 6.79
N GLY A 14 -12.29 -0.42 7.37
CA GLY A 14 -11.87 0.79 6.67
C GLY A 14 -13.07 1.51 6.02
N HIS A 15 -12.94 1.81 4.74
CA HIS A 15 -14.04 2.33 3.93
C HIS A 15 -15.01 1.20 3.59
N THR A 16 -16.28 1.38 3.90
CA THR A 16 -17.33 0.39 3.69
C THR A 16 -18.64 1.07 3.33
N LEU A 17 -19.34 0.53 2.33
CA LEU A 17 -20.71 0.85 1.96
C LEU A 17 -21.58 -0.40 2.09
N TRP A 18 -22.83 -0.20 2.50
CA TRP A 18 -23.85 -1.24 2.58
C TRP A 18 -25.02 -0.88 1.69
N TYR A 19 -25.55 -1.87 1.00
CA TYR A 19 -26.72 -1.74 0.14
C TYR A 19 -27.78 -2.74 0.55
N VAL A 20 -29.03 -2.27 0.45
CA VAL A 20 -30.23 -3.10 0.48
C VAL A 20 -30.86 -3.01 -0.90
N ALA A 21 -30.99 -4.14 -1.59
CA ALA A 21 -31.77 -4.20 -2.81
C ALA A 21 -33.24 -4.38 -2.45
N THR A 22 -34.10 -3.49 -2.92
CA THR A 22 -35.54 -3.54 -2.65
C THR A 22 -36.36 -3.67 -3.92
N TYR A 23 -37.54 -4.28 -3.80
CA TYR A 23 -38.56 -4.31 -4.84
C TYR A 23 -39.93 -4.23 -4.19
N LYS A 24 -40.75 -3.27 -4.61
CA LYS A 24 -42.06 -2.98 -3.98
C LYS A 24 -41.93 -2.91 -2.44
N GLU A 25 -40.94 -2.14 -1.97
CA GLU A 25 -40.61 -1.92 -0.55
C GLU A 25 -40.13 -3.16 0.22
N GLN A 26 -40.14 -4.35 -0.39
CA GLN A 26 -39.58 -5.56 0.21
C GLN A 26 -38.07 -5.63 -0.01
N TRP A 27 -37.36 -6.06 1.02
CA TRP A 27 -35.93 -6.31 0.92
C TRP A 27 -35.70 -7.63 0.20
N LEU A 28 -34.87 -7.63 -0.84
CA LEU A 28 -34.55 -8.83 -1.60
C LEU A 28 -33.15 -9.37 -1.32
N ALA A 29 -32.20 -8.46 -1.15
CA ALA A 29 -30.79 -8.79 -1.01
C ALA A 29 -30.01 -7.75 -0.22
N LEU A 30 -28.90 -8.18 0.36
CA LEU A 30 -27.98 -7.35 1.12
C LEU A 30 -26.57 -7.47 0.52
N LEU A 31 -25.89 -6.33 0.35
CA LEU A 31 -24.52 -6.26 -0.15
C LEU A 31 -23.66 -5.40 0.77
N SER A 32 -22.38 -5.77 0.89
CA SER A 32 -21.37 -4.87 1.44
C SER A 32 -20.17 -4.79 0.51
N PHE A 33 -19.72 -3.57 0.27
CA PHE A 33 -18.46 -3.27 -0.42
C PHE A 33 -17.53 -2.61 0.59
N SER A 34 -16.35 -3.18 0.79
CA SER A 34 -15.35 -2.63 1.72
C SER A 34 -14.00 -2.45 1.05
N ALA A 35 -13.02 -1.93 1.78
CA ALA A 35 -11.64 -1.85 1.32
C ALA A 35 -11.12 -3.20 0.80
N ALA A 36 -10.24 -3.15 -0.21
CA ALA A 36 -9.64 -4.33 -0.82
C ALA A 36 -8.81 -5.17 0.16
N ALA A 37 -8.67 -6.46 -0.16
CA ALA A 37 -7.76 -7.35 0.51
C ALA A 37 -6.31 -6.89 0.31
N TRP A 38 -5.55 -6.83 1.41
CA TRP A 38 -4.16 -6.36 1.41
C TRP A 38 -3.22 -7.21 0.55
N LYS A 39 -3.49 -8.51 0.42
CA LYS A 39 -2.65 -9.46 -0.34
C LYS A 39 -3.55 -10.36 -1.17
N CYS A 40 -3.37 -10.35 -2.49
CA CYS A 40 -4.10 -11.23 -3.39
C CYS A 40 -3.29 -11.45 -4.67
N ALA A 41 -2.41 -12.46 -4.66
CA ALA A 41 -1.51 -12.75 -5.77
C ALA A 41 -2.24 -12.93 -7.12
N ALA A 42 -3.39 -13.60 -7.12
CA ALA A 42 -4.20 -13.79 -8.33
C ALA A 42 -4.69 -12.47 -8.95
N ARG A 43 -5.19 -11.54 -8.12
CA ARG A 43 -5.56 -10.19 -8.55
C ARG A 43 -4.33 -9.41 -9.00
N ASP A 44 -3.27 -9.43 -8.20
CA ASP A 44 -2.06 -8.64 -8.45
C ASP A 44 -1.42 -9.05 -9.79
N ALA A 45 -1.36 -10.36 -10.09
CA ALA A 45 -0.91 -10.90 -11.37
C ALA A 45 -1.83 -10.50 -12.53
N TRP A 46 -3.16 -10.48 -12.32
CA TRP A 46 -4.10 -10.03 -13.34
C TRP A 46 -4.02 -8.52 -13.61
N ILE A 47 -3.74 -7.70 -12.60
CA ILE A 47 -3.52 -6.26 -12.78
C ILE A 47 -2.19 -6.02 -13.54
N GLY A 48 -1.16 -6.80 -13.22
CA GLY A 48 0.17 -6.65 -13.81
C GLY A 48 0.92 -5.42 -13.31
N TRP A 49 0.60 -4.92 -12.12
CA TRP A 49 1.34 -3.81 -11.49
C TRP A 49 2.64 -4.29 -10.84
N ASP A 50 3.60 -3.37 -10.70
CA ASP A 50 4.79 -3.63 -9.89
C ASP A 50 4.42 -3.64 -8.39
N PHE A 51 5.14 -4.45 -7.60
CA PHE A 51 5.00 -4.51 -6.15
C PHE A 51 5.17 -3.12 -5.49
N ARG A 52 5.99 -2.25 -6.09
CA ARG A 52 6.17 -0.84 -5.70
C ARG A 52 4.84 -0.08 -5.62
N TYR A 53 3.92 -0.36 -6.53
CA TYR A 53 2.68 0.39 -6.70
C TYR A 53 1.49 -0.26 -6.00
N GLN A 54 1.53 -1.57 -5.78
CA GLN A 54 0.41 -2.36 -5.29
C GLN A 54 -0.29 -1.74 -4.07
N TYR A 55 0.46 -1.48 -2.99
CA TYR A 55 -0.13 -1.06 -1.71
C TYR A 55 -0.69 0.35 -1.73
N ASP A 56 -0.03 1.24 -2.47
CA ASP A 56 -0.46 2.60 -2.66
C ASP A 56 -1.76 2.71 -3.43
N ARG A 57 -2.12 1.69 -4.22
CA ARG A 57 -3.25 1.71 -5.14
C ARG A 57 -4.43 0.84 -4.71
N LEU A 58 -4.32 0.16 -3.57
CA LEU A 58 -5.40 -0.67 -3.02
C LEU A 58 -6.67 0.14 -2.73
N HIS A 59 -6.58 1.45 -2.49
CA HIS A 59 -7.77 2.30 -2.29
C HIS A 59 -8.63 2.41 -3.57
N LEU A 60 -8.06 2.21 -4.75
CA LEU A 60 -8.79 2.21 -6.02
C LEU A 60 -9.58 0.91 -6.26
N ILE A 61 -9.54 -0.02 -5.30
CA ILE A 61 -10.17 -1.33 -5.38
C ILE A 61 -11.14 -1.49 -4.21
N ALA A 62 -12.36 -1.95 -4.50
CA ALA A 62 -13.33 -2.32 -3.47
C ALA A 62 -13.64 -3.82 -3.52
N ASN A 63 -13.79 -4.43 -2.36
CA ASN A 63 -14.13 -5.83 -2.21
C ASN A 63 -15.62 -5.98 -1.93
N ASN A 64 -16.34 -6.71 -2.78
CA ASN A 64 -17.68 -7.20 -2.46
C ASN A 64 -17.60 -8.27 -1.37
N SER A 65 -17.53 -7.82 -0.13
CA SER A 65 -17.17 -8.66 1.01
C SER A 65 -18.33 -9.51 1.52
N ARG A 66 -19.57 -9.09 1.29
CA ARG A 66 -20.77 -9.86 1.59
C ARG A 66 -21.78 -9.66 0.49
N PHE A 67 -22.41 -10.76 0.09
CA PHE A 67 -23.56 -10.73 -0.79
C PHE A 67 -24.52 -11.85 -0.40
N LEU A 68 -25.76 -11.47 -0.08
CA LEU A 68 -26.80 -12.37 0.38
C LEU A 68 -28.10 -12.03 -0.36
N ILE A 69 -28.68 -13.00 -1.05
CA ILE A 69 -30.11 -12.99 -1.37
C ILE A 69 -30.84 -13.52 -0.14
N LEU A 70 -31.90 -12.84 0.30
CA LEU A 70 -32.64 -13.29 1.49
C LEU A 70 -33.32 -14.64 1.21
N PRO A 71 -33.35 -15.57 2.19
CA PRO A 71 -33.83 -16.94 1.98
C PRO A 71 -35.24 -17.07 1.42
N GLU A 72 -36.11 -16.11 1.70
CA GLU A 72 -37.49 -16.04 1.20
C GLU A 72 -37.60 -15.74 -0.31
N HIS A 73 -36.47 -15.44 -0.99
CA HIS A 73 -36.46 -15.04 -2.39
C HIS A 73 -35.63 -15.96 -3.28
N HIS A 74 -36.32 -16.63 -4.21
CA HIS A 74 -35.72 -17.51 -5.20
C HIS A 74 -36.21 -17.16 -6.61
N VAL A 75 -35.74 -16.02 -7.12
CA VAL A 75 -36.09 -15.54 -8.46
C VAL A 75 -34.90 -15.72 -9.41
N PRO A 76 -35.10 -16.30 -10.61
CA PRO A 76 -34.03 -16.43 -11.61
C PRO A 76 -33.35 -15.08 -11.90
N ASN A 77 -32.02 -15.09 -12.00
CA ASN A 77 -31.20 -13.92 -12.33
C ASN A 77 -31.27 -12.75 -11.34
N LEU A 78 -31.92 -12.90 -10.17
CA LEU A 78 -32.01 -11.85 -9.17
C LEU A 78 -30.62 -11.40 -8.70
N ALA A 79 -29.73 -12.35 -8.41
CA ALA A 79 -28.40 -12.03 -7.91
C ALA A 79 -27.53 -11.24 -8.91
N SER A 80 -27.47 -11.68 -10.17
CA SER A 80 -26.71 -10.98 -11.21
C SER A 80 -27.32 -9.61 -11.52
N ARG A 81 -28.65 -9.47 -11.50
CA ARG A 81 -29.33 -8.17 -11.65
C ARG A 81 -29.00 -7.21 -10.51
N VAL A 82 -29.01 -7.69 -9.26
CA VAL A 82 -28.66 -6.87 -8.09
C VAL A 82 -27.20 -6.44 -8.14
N LEU A 83 -26.27 -7.31 -8.55
CA LEU A 83 -24.86 -6.93 -8.78
C LEU A 83 -24.75 -5.83 -9.84
N ALA A 84 -25.37 -6.00 -11.00
CA ALA A 84 -25.32 -5.02 -12.08
C ALA A 84 -25.89 -3.65 -11.66
N LEU A 85 -27.00 -3.63 -10.90
CA LEU A 85 -27.58 -2.39 -10.38
C LEU A 85 -26.68 -1.73 -9.33
N SER A 86 -26.04 -2.53 -8.47
CA SER A 86 -25.10 -2.02 -7.47
C SER A 86 -23.85 -1.44 -8.12
N GLU A 87 -23.28 -2.11 -9.12
CA GLU A 87 -22.11 -1.66 -9.89
C GLU A 87 -22.32 -0.28 -10.53
N ARG A 88 -23.50 -0.02 -11.10
CA ARG A 88 -23.82 1.24 -11.79
C ARG A 88 -23.77 2.47 -10.88
N ARG A 89 -24.06 2.30 -9.60
CA ARG A 89 -24.07 3.40 -8.62
C ARG A 89 -22.84 3.42 -7.72
N LEU A 90 -22.22 2.27 -7.48
CA LEU A 90 -21.14 2.11 -6.52
C LEU A 90 -19.98 3.08 -6.77
N ALA A 91 -19.59 3.29 -8.02
CA ALA A 91 -18.49 4.21 -8.34
C ALA A 91 -18.79 5.65 -7.91
N GLN A 92 -20.03 6.12 -8.13
CA GLN A 92 -20.48 7.45 -7.73
C GLN A 92 -20.62 7.55 -6.20
N ASP A 93 -21.28 6.58 -5.59
CA ASP A 93 -21.52 6.54 -4.14
C ASP A 93 -20.19 6.48 -3.36
N TRP A 94 -19.22 5.70 -3.85
CA TRP A 94 -17.88 5.60 -3.25
C TRP A 94 -17.14 6.93 -3.32
N ARG A 95 -17.15 7.59 -4.49
CA ARG A 95 -16.53 8.90 -4.67
C ARG A 95 -17.19 9.96 -3.79
N ALA A 96 -18.53 9.99 -3.74
CA ALA A 96 -19.27 10.93 -2.91
C ALA A 96 -18.96 10.73 -1.42
N ARG A 97 -18.82 9.48 -0.96
CA ARG A 97 -18.61 9.17 0.46
C ARG A 97 -17.16 9.30 0.92
N PHE A 98 -16.19 8.97 0.06
CA PHE A 98 -14.78 8.82 0.42
C PHE A 98 -13.83 9.77 -0.32
N GLY A 99 -14.30 10.50 -1.33
CA GLY A 99 -13.54 11.56 -2.01
C GLY A 99 -12.68 11.10 -3.19
N TYR A 100 -12.69 9.83 -3.56
CA TYR A 100 -11.88 9.29 -4.67
C TYR A 100 -12.62 8.17 -5.43
N PRO A 101 -12.33 7.95 -6.72
CA PRO A 101 -13.01 6.95 -7.54
C PRO A 101 -12.47 5.53 -7.33
N LEU A 102 -13.24 4.54 -7.77
CA LEU A 102 -12.83 3.13 -7.89
C LEU A 102 -12.48 2.79 -9.34
N LEU A 103 -11.56 1.85 -9.51
CA LEU A 103 -11.16 1.28 -10.80
C LEU A 103 -11.55 -0.20 -10.95
N LEU A 104 -11.55 -0.93 -9.84
CA LEU A 104 -11.74 -2.38 -9.83
C LEU A 104 -12.59 -2.82 -8.64
N LEU A 105 -13.43 -3.82 -8.87
CA LEU A 105 -14.03 -4.59 -7.79
C LEU A 105 -13.39 -5.98 -7.72
N GLU A 106 -13.30 -6.52 -6.52
CA GLU A 106 -12.88 -7.90 -6.25
C GLU A 106 -13.91 -8.62 -5.38
N THR A 107 -13.91 -9.96 -5.44
CA THR A 107 -14.65 -10.80 -4.51
C THR A 107 -13.93 -12.14 -4.34
N PHE A 108 -14.27 -12.84 -3.25
CA PHE A 108 -13.69 -14.13 -2.90
C PHE A 108 -14.79 -15.15 -2.68
N VAL A 109 -14.84 -16.16 -3.55
CA VAL A 109 -15.85 -17.23 -3.50
C VAL A 109 -15.22 -18.49 -2.94
N ASP A 110 -15.85 -19.08 -1.93
CA ASP A 110 -15.42 -20.38 -1.39
C ASP A 110 -15.93 -21.52 -2.28
N PRO A 111 -15.06 -22.22 -3.03
CA PRO A 111 -15.46 -23.27 -3.97
C PRO A 111 -16.11 -24.48 -3.29
N GLN A 112 -15.88 -24.68 -1.98
CA GLN A 112 -16.54 -25.74 -1.22
C GLN A 112 -18.03 -25.46 -1.01
N ARG A 113 -18.48 -24.22 -1.18
CA ARG A 113 -19.87 -23.80 -0.97
C ARG A 113 -20.53 -23.31 -2.25
N PHE A 114 -19.80 -22.58 -3.07
CA PHE A 114 -20.36 -21.90 -4.24
C PHE A 114 -19.41 -21.95 -5.42
N ARG A 115 -19.96 -22.13 -6.63
CA ARG A 115 -19.19 -22.13 -7.88
C ARG A 115 -18.85 -20.72 -8.41
N GLY A 116 -19.43 -19.67 -7.83
CA GLY A 116 -19.28 -18.29 -8.30
C GLY A 116 -20.05 -17.97 -9.58
N THR A 117 -21.06 -18.78 -9.94
CA THR A 117 -21.86 -18.63 -11.16
C THR A 117 -22.47 -17.24 -11.32
N ILE A 118 -22.93 -16.63 -10.22
CA ILE A 118 -23.54 -15.30 -10.24
C ILE A 118 -22.56 -14.21 -10.69
N TYR A 119 -21.27 -14.34 -10.32
CA TYR A 119 -20.24 -13.39 -10.70
C TYR A 119 -19.88 -13.56 -12.18
N ARG A 120 -19.78 -14.81 -12.67
CA ARG A 120 -19.60 -15.08 -14.10
C ARG A 120 -20.76 -14.52 -14.93
N ALA A 121 -22.01 -14.73 -14.48
CA ALA A 121 -23.21 -14.21 -15.11
C ALA A 121 -23.29 -12.67 -15.10
N ALA A 122 -22.63 -12.02 -14.13
CA ALA A 122 -22.50 -10.57 -14.05
C ALA A 122 -21.23 -10.03 -14.74
N ASN A 123 -20.59 -10.81 -15.61
CA ASN A 123 -19.37 -10.44 -16.34
C ASN A 123 -18.14 -10.16 -15.45
N TRP A 124 -18.07 -10.78 -14.28
CA TRP A 124 -16.84 -10.80 -13.47
C TRP A 124 -15.89 -11.86 -14.02
N ARG A 125 -14.61 -11.53 -14.06
CA ARG A 125 -13.55 -12.40 -14.57
C ARG A 125 -12.93 -13.18 -13.44
N TYR A 126 -12.88 -14.50 -13.57
CA TYR A 126 -12.06 -15.36 -12.72
C TYR A 126 -10.58 -15.13 -13.01
N VAL A 127 -9.76 -14.92 -11.98
CA VAL A 127 -8.32 -14.58 -12.13
C VAL A 127 -7.37 -15.52 -11.40
N GLY A 128 -7.90 -16.58 -10.77
CA GLY A 128 -7.12 -17.57 -10.04
C GLY A 128 -7.62 -17.77 -8.62
N ASP A 129 -6.81 -18.46 -7.83
CA ASP A 129 -7.15 -18.87 -6.47
C ASP A 129 -6.31 -18.16 -5.41
N THR A 130 -6.88 -18.00 -4.21
CA THR A 130 -6.10 -17.62 -3.03
C THR A 130 -5.34 -18.82 -2.47
N CYS A 131 -4.24 -18.58 -1.76
CA CYS A 131 -3.48 -19.64 -1.07
C CYS A 131 -4.19 -20.19 0.19
N GLY A 132 -5.42 -19.76 0.49
CA GLY A 132 -6.23 -20.29 1.60
C GLY A 132 -5.84 -19.88 3.02
N TYR A 133 -4.89 -18.96 3.19
CA TYR A 133 -4.55 -18.41 4.51
C TYR A 133 -5.59 -17.40 5.00
N ARG A 134 -5.88 -17.44 6.31
CA ARG A 134 -6.78 -16.50 6.99
C ARG A 134 -5.99 -15.54 7.86
N ARG A 135 -6.40 -14.27 7.90
CA ARG A 135 -5.86 -13.30 8.87
C ARG A 135 -6.32 -13.64 10.28
N THR A 136 -5.38 -13.71 11.21
CA THR A 136 -5.59 -13.86 12.66
C THR A 136 -5.14 -12.59 13.39
N ARG A 137 -5.34 -12.51 14.70
CA ARG A 137 -4.84 -11.38 15.51
C ARG A 137 -3.32 -11.25 15.42
N ASP A 138 -2.62 -12.38 15.34
CA ASP A 138 -1.16 -12.46 15.33
C ASP A 138 -0.55 -12.53 13.91
N GLY A 139 -1.36 -12.34 12.87
CA GLY A 139 -0.92 -12.34 11.48
C GLY A 139 -1.78 -13.22 10.59
N TYR A 140 -1.26 -14.36 10.15
CA TYR A 140 -1.95 -15.31 9.28
C TYR A 140 -1.95 -16.71 9.90
N SER A 141 -2.94 -17.52 9.54
CA SER A 141 -3.04 -18.91 9.97
C SER A 141 -1.78 -19.70 9.60
N ALA A 142 -1.37 -20.64 10.46
CA ALA A 142 -0.19 -21.47 10.21
C ALA A 142 -0.39 -22.42 9.02
N ALA A 143 -1.62 -22.92 8.84
CA ALA A 143 -2.01 -23.76 7.72
C ALA A 143 -3.08 -23.06 6.85
N PRO A 144 -3.11 -23.35 5.54
CA PRO A 144 -4.18 -22.92 4.66
C PRO A 144 -5.47 -23.72 4.95
N SER A 145 -6.64 -23.07 4.93
CA SER A 145 -7.92 -23.76 5.18
C SER A 145 -8.61 -24.18 3.88
N SER A 146 -8.87 -23.21 3.00
CA SER A 146 -9.49 -23.45 1.70
C SER A 146 -9.11 -22.32 0.75
N ALA A 147 -8.59 -22.71 -0.42
CA ALA A 147 -8.38 -21.78 -1.51
C ALA A 147 -9.72 -21.21 -1.95
N LYS A 148 -9.75 -19.90 -2.24
CA LYS A 148 -10.95 -19.20 -2.71
C LYS A 148 -10.76 -18.77 -4.14
N HIS A 149 -11.79 -18.94 -4.96
CA HIS A 149 -11.82 -18.36 -6.28
C HIS A 149 -11.84 -16.84 -6.18
N VAL A 150 -10.92 -16.19 -6.89
CA VAL A 150 -10.83 -14.73 -6.99
C VAL A 150 -11.52 -14.30 -8.27
N PHE A 151 -12.52 -13.43 -8.14
CA PHE A 151 -13.15 -12.77 -9.27
C PHE A 151 -12.91 -11.27 -9.20
N VAL A 152 -12.67 -10.66 -10.36
CA VAL A 152 -12.50 -9.22 -10.50
C VAL A 152 -13.46 -8.65 -11.53
N ARG A 153 -13.84 -7.40 -11.34
CA ARG A 153 -14.73 -6.66 -12.24
C ARG A 153 -14.17 -5.25 -12.47
N PRO A 154 -13.58 -4.99 -13.66
CA PRO A 154 -13.15 -3.65 -14.04
C PRO A 154 -14.35 -2.72 -14.11
N LEU A 155 -14.28 -1.54 -13.49
CA LEU A 155 -15.34 -0.52 -13.59
C LEU A 155 -15.22 0.35 -14.85
N GLN A 156 -14.07 0.26 -15.52
CA GLN A 156 -13.80 0.87 -16.82
C GLN A 156 -12.89 -0.02 -17.66
N ALA A 157 -12.93 0.13 -18.98
CA ALA A 157 -12.22 -0.73 -19.93
C ALA A 157 -10.70 -0.78 -19.66
N ASN A 158 -10.10 0.38 -19.37
CA ASN A 158 -8.64 0.51 -19.22
C ASN A 158 -8.16 0.31 -17.77
N ALA A 159 -8.99 -0.25 -16.86
CA ALA A 159 -8.67 -0.29 -15.44
C ALA A 159 -7.29 -0.90 -15.13
N GLN A 160 -6.88 -1.98 -15.82
CA GLN A 160 -5.54 -2.57 -15.67
C GLN A 160 -4.45 -1.53 -15.97
N ALA A 161 -4.51 -0.86 -17.13
CA ALA A 161 -3.53 0.15 -17.53
C ALA A 161 -3.48 1.36 -16.59
N TYR A 162 -4.62 1.77 -16.00
CA TYR A 162 -4.64 2.80 -14.96
C TYR A 162 -3.99 2.32 -13.64
N LEU A 163 -4.21 1.05 -13.27
CA LEU A 163 -3.66 0.49 -12.05
C LEU A 163 -2.17 0.12 -12.16
N SER A 164 -1.65 -0.17 -13.35
CA SER A 164 -0.26 -0.61 -13.56
C SER A 164 0.71 0.48 -14.01
N ARG A 165 0.24 1.62 -14.56
CA ARG A 165 1.12 2.71 -15.04
C ARG A 165 2.07 3.25 -13.94
N PRO A 166 3.25 3.78 -14.24
CA PRO A 166 4.15 4.32 -13.20
C PRO A 166 3.54 5.50 -12.43
N VAL A 167 2.90 6.44 -13.14
CA VAL A 167 2.34 7.67 -12.56
C VAL A 167 0.82 7.66 -12.62
N LEU A 168 0.15 7.67 -11.47
CA LEU A 168 -1.32 7.80 -11.42
C LEU A 168 -1.78 9.20 -11.84
N ASP A 169 -2.94 9.29 -12.49
CA ASP A 169 -3.57 10.59 -12.75
C ASP A 169 -3.99 11.25 -11.43
N PRO A 170 -3.98 12.60 -11.34
CA PRO A 170 -4.30 13.33 -10.12
C PRO A 170 -5.61 12.90 -9.45
N GLN A 171 -6.64 12.57 -10.23
CA GLN A 171 -7.94 12.12 -9.72
C GLN A 171 -7.91 10.78 -8.96
N TYR A 172 -6.88 9.95 -9.18
CA TYR A 172 -6.69 8.65 -8.51
C TYR A 172 -5.71 8.73 -7.34
N ARG A 173 -4.99 9.86 -7.19
CA ARG A 173 -4.06 10.07 -6.08
C ARG A 173 -4.86 10.41 -4.83
N HIS A 174 -4.74 9.57 -3.81
CA HIS A 174 -5.42 9.81 -2.54
C HIS A 174 -4.61 9.25 -1.37
N GLY A 175 -4.34 10.09 -0.38
CA GLY A 175 -3.47 9.76 0.74
C GLY A 175 -1.98 9.93 0.41
N ALA A 176 -1.14 9.73 1.42
CA ALA A 176 0.32 9.72 1.24
C ALA A 176 0.77 8.43 0.55
N PRO A 177 1.78 8.48 -0.35
CA PRO A 177 2.35 7.30 -0.97
C PRO A 177 2.76 6.25 0.07
N LYS A 178 2.32 5.01 -0.10
CA LYS A 178 2.70 3.89 0.80
C LYS A 178 3.42 2.80 0.03
N LEU A 179 4.74 2.75 0.16
CA LEU A 179 5.49 1.54 -0.20
C LEU A 179 5.40 0.54 0.96
N MET A 180 5.09 -0.72 0.65
CA MET A 180 5.36 -1.80 1.59
C MET A 180 6.69 -2.45 1.22
N LEU A 181 7.61 -2.60 2.16
CA LEU A 181 8.89 -3.23 1.87
C LEU A 181 8.74 -4.75 1.69
N SER A 182 9.36 -5.29 0.65
CA SER A 182 9.47 -6.74 0.45
C SER A 182 10.50 -7.31 1.44
N ALA A 183 10.49 -8.63 1.63
CA ALA A 183 11.52 -9.28 2.43
C ALA A 183 12.93 -9.05 1.85
N GLU A 184 13.04 -9.01 0.53
CA GLU A 184 14.27 -8.73 -0.20
C GLU A 184 14.75 -7.29 0.02
N HIS A 185 13.86 -6.30 -0.04
CA HIS A 185 14.21 -4.91 0.28
C HIS A 185 14.74 -4.79 1.72
N MET A 186 14.11 -5.49 2.67
CA MET A 186 14.56 -5.45 4.07
C MET A 186 15.95 -6.07 4.26
N VAL A 187 16.33 -7.07 3.45
CA VAL A 187 17.64 -7.75 3.51
C VAL A 187 18.73 -6.93 2.81
N SER A 188 18.42 -6.35 1.65
CA SER A 188 19.38 -5.61 0.82
C SER A 188 19.60 -4.19 1.32
N LEU A 189 18.58 -3.49 1.83
CA LEU A 189 18.71 -2.08 2.18
C LEU A 189 19.88 -1.76 3.15
N PRO A 190 20.16 -2.56 4.21
CA PRO A 190 21.35 -2.36 5.03
C PRO A 190 22.68 -2.44 4.29
N THR A 191 22.80 -3.18 3.18
CA THR A 191 24.09 -3.35 2.49
C THR A 191 24.56 -2.09 1.81
N TYR A 192 23.63 -1.24 1.34
CA TYR A 192 23.97 0.04 0.69
C TYR A 192 24.56 1.08 1.65
N PHE A 193 24.34 0.90 2.95
CA PHE A 193 24.86 1.79 3.98
C PHE A 193 26.10 1.22 4.69
N ALA A 194 26.65 0.10 4.21
CA ALA A 194 27.74 -0.60 4.88
C ALA A 194 29.05 0.21 4.89
N ASP A 195 29.31 0.96 3.82
CA ASP A 195 30.56 1.70 3.62
C ASP A 195 30.53 3.11 4.22
N ILE A 196 29.39 3.53 4.79
CA ILE A 196 29.29 4.85 5.43
C ILE A 196 30.05 4.82 6.77
N PRO A 197 31.03 5.70 6.98
CA PRO A 197 31.76 5.77 8.24
C PRO A 197 30.85 6.10 9.42
N ASP A 198 30.97 5.37 10.53
CA ASP A 198 30.13 5.58 11.72
C ASP A 198 30.60 6.81 12.52
N PRO A 199 29.83 7.92 12.53
CA PRO A 199 30.24 9.18 13.19
C PRO A 199 30.09 9.11 14.72
N ARG A 200 29.53 8.03 15.26
CA ARG A 200 29.32 7.86 16.70
C ARG A 200 30.61 7.46 17.38
N ARG A 201 30.81 7.89 18.63
CA ARG A 201 31.88 7.39 19.50
C ARG A 201 31.73 5.87 19.72
N GLY A 202 32.83 5.16 20.01
CA GLY A 202 32.81 3.71 20.19
C GLY A 202 31.86 3.22 21.30
N GLN A 203 31.73 4.01 22.38
CA GLN A 203 30.74 3.78 23.42
C GLN A 203 29.33 4.07 22.87
N GLY A 204 28.45 3.05 22.84
CA GLY A 204 27.06 3.20 22.41
C GLY A 204 26.73 2.66 21.02
N ARG A 205 27.70 2.05 20.31
CA ARG A 205 27.47 1.36 19.02
C ARG A 205 26.77 0.00 19.18
N ARG A 206 25.61 -0.02 19.85
CA ARG A 206 24.80 -1.25 20.04
C ARG A 206 24.18 -1.74 18.74
N HIS A 207 23.77 -0.82 17.87
CA HIS A 207 23.18 -1.12 16.57
C HIS A 207 24.17 -0.70 15.47
N PRO A 208 24.47 -1.56 14.48
CA PRO A 208 25.28 -1.18 13.32
C PRO A 208 24.70 0.08 12.65
N LEU A 209 25.56 0.99 12.19
CA LEU A 209 25.14 2.23 11.53
C LEU A 209 24.20 1.93 10.37
N ALA A 210 24.61 1.01 9.50
CA ALA A 210 23.85 0.54 8.35
C ALA A 210 22.43 0.09 8.70
N THR A 211 22.25 -0.61 9.82
CA THR A 211 20.92 -1.01 10.31
C THR A 211 20.08 0.18 10.75
N VAL A 212 20.67 1.16 11.44
CA VAL A 212 19.91 2.36 11.87
C VAL A 212 19.47 3.17 10.65
N LEU A 213 20.37 3.36 9.68
CA LEU A 213 20.08 4.06 8.42
C LEU A 213 19.03 3.29 7.60
N ALA A 214 19.13 1.97 7.48
CA ALA A 214 18.15 1.15 6.79
C ALA A 214 16.76 1.16 7.45
N ILE A 215 16.68 1.18 8.78
CA ILE A 215 15.41 1.34 9.49
C ILE A 215 14.81 2.73 9.21
N ALA A 216 15.62 3.79 9.22
CA ALA A 216 15.16 5.14 8.93
C ALA A 216 14.69 5.30 7.48
N ALA A 217 15.50 4.85 6.52
CA ALA A 217 15.16 4.85 5.10
C ALA A 217 13.91 4.00 4.83
N GLY A 218 13.87 2.78 5.35
CA GLY A 218 12.73 1.87 5.20
C GLY A 218 11.43 2.44 5.77
N ALA A 219 11.48 3.06 6.95
CA ALA A 219 10.33 3.74 7.54
C ALA A 219 9.86 4.93 6.68
N THR A 220 10.80 5.72 6.17
CA THR A 220 10.52 6.88 5.31
C THR A 220 9.85 6.45 4.01
N LEU A 221 10.34 5.36 3.39
CA LEU A 221 9.72 4.73 2.22
C LEU A 221 8.29 4.24 2.51
N CYS A 222 8.03 3.78 3.73
CA CYS A 222 6.69 3.41 4.20
C CYS A 222 5.80 4.62 4.58
N GLY A 223 6.25 5.86 4.32
CA GLY A 223 5.51 7.09 4.59
C GLY A 223 5.57 7.56 6.05
N MET A 224 6.54 7.09 6.84
CA MET A 224 6.71 7.51 8.23
C MET A 224 7.57 8.76 8.32
N HIS A 225 7.01 9.86 8.83
CA HIS A 225 7.71 11.13 8.96
C HIS A 225 8.10 11.43 10.40
N GLY A 226 9.37 11.78 10.60
CA GLY A 226 9.93 12.17 11.89
C GLY A 226 10.34 11.00 12.79
N TYR A 227 11.26 11.28 13.72
CA TYR A 227 11.93 10.25 14.53
C TYR A 227 10.98 9.38 15.36
N LYS A 228 9.87 9.96 15.85
CA LYS A 228 8.87 9.21 16.63
C LYS A 228 8.19 8.16 15.77
N ALA A 229 7.69 8.54 14.58
CA ALA A 229 7.02 7.63 13.67
C ALA A 229 7.95 6.50 13.22
N ILE A 230 9.19 6.83 12.85
CA ILE A 230 10.23 5.85 12.49
C ILE A 230 10.46 4.84 13.63
N SER A 231 10.59 5.33 14.88
CA SER A 231 10.83 4.45 16.02
C SER A 231 9.65 3.54 16.36
N LEU A 232 8.41 4.01 16.16
CA LEU A 232 7.20 3.20 16.36
C LEU A 232 7.07 2.15 15.27
N TRP A 233 7.24 2.54 14.01
CA TRP A 233 7.27 1.63 12.87
C TRP A 233 8.31 0.51 13.07
N ALA A 234 9.51 0.85 13.52
CA ALA A 234 10.54 -0.15 13.81
C ALA A 234 10.11 -1.13 14.92
N LYS A 235 9.42 -0.65 15.96
CA LYS A 235 8.89 -1.51 17.03
C LYS A 235 7.77 -2.43 16.53
N ASP A 236 6.96 -1.99 15.59
CA ASP A 236 5.87 -2.79 15.01
C ASP A 236 6.36 -3.87 14.03
N LEU A 237 7.63 -3.83 13.62
CA LEU A 237 8.23 -4.89 12.82
C LEU A 237 8.24 -6.22 13.57
N SER A 238 7.83 -7.29 12.88
CA SER A 238 7.99 -8.67 13.36
C SER A 238 9.46 -9.02 13.59
N GLN A 239 9.74 -10.02 14.45
CA GLN A 239 11.10 -10.49 14.70
C GLN A 239 11.84 -10.91 13.42
N LYS A 240 11.14 -11.54 12.48
CA LYS A 240 11.70 -11.92 11.17
C LYS A 240 12.07 -10.67 10.34
N ALA A 241 11.25 -9.62 10.36
CA ALA A 241 11.56 -8.37 9.67
C ALA A 241 12.77 -7.66 10.31
N ARG A 242 12.83 -7.61 11.64
CA ARG A 242 13.98 -7.04 12.37
C ARG A 242 15.28 -7.80 12.07
N ALA A 243 15.21 -9.13 11.96
CA ALA A 243 16.35 -9.95 11.54
C ALA A 243 16.84 -9.59 10.14
N ARG A 244 15.92 -9.37 9.18
CA ARG A 244 16.26 -8.95 7.81
C ARG A 244 16.98 -7.61 7.77
N PHE A 245 16.56 -6.65 8.59
CA PHE A 245 17.26 -5.37 8.79
C PHE A 245 18.61 -5.49 9.52
N ARG A 246 19.02 -6.70 9.92
CA ARG A 246 20.23 -6.96 10.71
C ARG A 246 20.21 -6.25 12.07
N CYS A 247 19.03 -6.14 12.68
CA CYS A 247 18.90 -5.66 14.06
C CYS A 247 19.77 -6.49 15.02
N CYS A 248 20.17 -5.88 16.14
CA CYS A 248 21.01 -6.56 17.13
C CYS A 248 20.20 -7.63 17.87
N TYR A 249 20.69 -8.87 17.92
CA TYR A 249 20.06 -9.95 18.68
C TYR A 249 20.52 -9.94 20.13
N ARG A 250 19.60 -9.82 21.09
CA ARG A 250 19.86 -9.85 22.54
C ARG A 250 18.65 -10.36 23.31
N ASN A 251 18.87 -11.03 24.43
CA ASN A 251 17.81 -11.50 25.33
C ASN A 251 16.70 -12.27 24.57
N GLY A 252 17.11 -13.15 23.66
CA GLY A 252 16.20 -13.98 22.87
C GLY A 252 15.43 -13.26 21.75
N HIS A 253 15.72 -11.99 21.44
CA HIS A 253 15.00 -11.26 20.40
C HIS A 253 15.87 -10.23 19.65
N TYR A 254 15.42 -9.85 18.45
CA TYR A 254 16.00 -8.76 17.69
C TYR A 254 15.49 -7.41 18.22
N ALA A 255 16.42 -6.60 18.73
CA ALA A 255 16.16 -5.28 19.28
C ALA A 255 16.35 -4.20 18.20
N VAL A 256 15.40 -3.27 18.11
CA VAL A 256 15.45 -2.12 17.19
C VAL A 256 16.09 -0.90 17.85
N PRO A 257 16.68 0.03 17.06
CA PRO A 257 17.21 1.26 17.61
C PRO A 257 16.11 2.12 18.25
N SER A 258 16.46 2.81 19.34
CA SER A 258 15.54 3.76 19.99
C SER A 258 15.38 5.04 19.17
N ARG A 259 14.35 5.83 19.48
CA ARG A 259 14.16 7.18 18.90
C ARG A 259 15.42 8.04 19.04
N THR A 260 16.08 7.98 20.19
CA THR A 260 17.31 8.74 20.48
C THR A 260 18.45 8.31 19.56
N VAL A 261 18.67 6.99 19.42
CA VAL A 261 19.71 6.45 18.52
C VAL A 261 19.46 6.85 17.07
N ILE A 262 18.20 6.76 16.60
CA ILE A 262 17.83 7.18 15.25
C ILE A 262 18.14 8.66 15.04
N ARG A 263 17.74 9.53 15.97
CA ARG A 263 18.01 10.97 15.89
C ARG A 263 19.52 11.25 15.85
N GLU A 264 20.27 10.68 16.78
CA GLU A 264 21.72 10.90 16.88
C GLU A 264 22.47 10.49 15.62
N VAL A 265 22.10 9.35 15.03
CA VAL A 265 22.69 8.88 13.76
C VAL A 265 22.35 9.85 12.63
N LEU A 266 21.07 10.16 12.44
CA LEU A 266 20.62 11.01 11.32
C LEU A 266 21.13 12.45 11.41
N THR A 267 21.42 12.96 12.61
CA THR A 267 21.99 14.31 12.79
C THR A 267 23.50 14.36 12.58
N ARG A 268 24.21 13.22 12.60
CA ARG A 268 25.69 13.18 12.55
C ARG A 268 26.27 12.50 11.32
N VAL A 269 25.49 11.68 10.63
CA VAL A 269 25.92 11.00 9.41
C VAL A 269 26.28 12.03 8.35
N ASP A 270 27.32 11.74 7.57
CA ASP A 270 27.67 12.56 6.41
C ASP A 270 26.50 12.56 5.41
N PRO A 271 25.89 13.73 5.12
CA PRO A 271 24.76 13.81 4.21
C PRO A 271 25.14 13.40 2.78
N GLN A 272 26.39 13.62 2.34
CA GLN A 272 26.81 13.27 0.98
C GLN A 272 26.95 11.76 0.80
N ALA A 273 27.61 11.09 1.75
CA ALA A 273 27.71 9.63 1.76
C ALA A 273 26.34 8.95 1.86
N LEU A 274 25.43 9.50 2.67
CA LEU A 274 24.07 8.99 2.80
C LEU A 274 23.27 9.16 1.50
N ASP A 275 23.35 10.32 0.86
CA ASP A 275 22.66 10.59 -0.40
C ASP A 275 23.16 9.65 -1.52
N LEU A 276 24.48 9.48 -1.65
CA LEU A 276 25.07 8.55 -2.62
C LEU A 276 24.58 7.11 -2.40
N ALA A 277 24.54 6.64 -1.15
CA ALA A 277 24.04 5.31 -0.83
C ALA A 277 22.56 5.12 -1.20
N LEU A 278 21.73 6.15 -0.97
CA LEU A 278 20.32 6.15 -1.37
C LEU A 278 20.16 6.18 -2.89
N GLN A 279 21.01 6.93 -3.61
CA GLN A 279 21.04 6.95 -5.06
C GLN A 279 21.40 5.57 -5.64
N CYS A 280 22.42 4.89 -5.10
CA CYS A 280 22.79 3.54 -5.50
C CYS A 280 21.63 2.55 -5.28
N TRP A 281 20.96 2.62 -4.13
CA TRP A 281 19.77 1.81 -3.87
C TRP A 281 18.65 2.10 -4.87
N ASN A 282 18.37 3.39 -5.11
CA ASN A 282 17.36 3.80 -6.09
C ASN A 282 17.70 3.31 -7.49
N ALA A 283 18.95 3.43 -7.95
CA ALA A 283 19.36 3.01 -9.29
C ALA A 283 19.12 1.50 -9.52
N GLN A 284 19.39 0.66 -8.51
CA GLN A 284 19.15 -0.78 -8.61
C GLN A 284 17.65 -1.12 -8.55
N GLN A 285 16.88 -0.42 -7.72
CA GLN A 285 15.45 -0.65 -7.55
C GLN A 285 14.57 0.01 -8.63
N ALA A 286 15.07 1.04 -9.32
CA ALA A 286 14.38 1.77 -10.38
C ALA A 286 14.69 1.21 -11.78
N SER A 287 15.28 0.02 -11.91
CA SER A 287 15.53 -0.60 -13.22
C SER A 287 14.27 -0.81 -14.07
N THR A 288 13.08 -0.75 -13.47
CA THR A 288 11.77 -0.78 -14.13
C THR A 288 11.06 0.58 -14.24
N ASP A 289 11.62 1.65 -13.66
CA ASP A 289 11.09 3.02 -13.77
C ASP A 289 11.98 3.84 -14.70
N GLU A 290 11.42 4.31 -15.82
CA GLU A 290 12.11 5.25 -16.71
C GLU A 290 12.41 6.57 -15.97
N GLY A 291 13.66 6.67 -15.48
CA GLY A 291 14.43 7.88 -15.21
C GLY A 291 13.69 9.09 -14.66
N LEU A 292 13.83 9.34 -13.36
CA LEU A 292 13.58 10.65 -12.77
C LEU A 292 14.92 11.38 -12.66
N ALA A 293 15.10 12.46 -13.41
CA ALA A 293 16.26 13.33 -13.24
C ALA A 293 15.98 14.30 -12.08
N ILE A 294 16.81 14.27 -11.04
CA ILE A 294 16.76 15.21 -9.93
C ILE A 294 17.98 16.12 -10.09
N ASP A 295 17.74 17.41 -10.34
CA ASP A 295 18.78 18.45 -10.41
C ASP A 295 18.60 19.40 -9.23
N ALA A 296 19.56 19.39 -8.31
CA ALA A 296 19.60 20.31 -7.18
C ALA A 296 20.58 21.45 -7.49
N LYS A 297 20.04 22.65 -7.70
CA LYS A 297 20.87 23.85 -7.91
C LYS A 297 21.11 24.56 -6.59
N THR A 298 22.38 24.76 -6.28
CA THR A 298 22.81 25.68 -5.23
C THR A 298 22.80 27.10 -5.81
N MET A 299 21.94 27.95 -5.26
CA MET A 299 21.81 29.32 -5.74
C MET A 299 22.99 30.16 -5.24
N CYS A 300 23.86 30.59 -6.16
CA CYS A 300 24.94 31.52 -5.85
C CYS A 300 24.36 32.80 -5.21
N ASN A 301 24.90 33.19 -4.05
CA ASN A 301 24.51 34.36 -3.25
C ASN A 301 23.11 34.33 -2.59
N ALA A 302 22.40 33.18 -2.58
CA ALA A 302 21.16 33.04 -1.81
C ALA A 302 21.45 32.45 -0.42
N ILE A 303 21.99 33.29 0.46
CA ILE A 303 22.30 32.94 1.85
C ILE A 303 21.10 33.34 2.72
N ASP A 304 20.58 32.41 3.51
CA ASP A 304 19.50 32.69 4.45
C ASP A 304 19.99 33.51 5.66
N THR A 305 19.07 33.90 6.55
CA THR A 305 19.40 34.69 7.73
C THR A 305 20.33 33.99 8.72
N ASP A 306 20.51 32.67 8.59
CA ASP A 306 21.39 31.85 9.41
C ASP A 306 22.74 31.54 8.74
N GLY A 307 23.02 32.14 7.57
CA GLY A 307 24.27 31.94 6.84
C GLY A 307 24.34 30.68 5.98
N ARG A 308 23.21 29.99 5.74
CA ARG A 308 23.17 28.76 4.91
C ARG A 308 22.79 29.07 3.47
N GLN A 309 23.44 28.40 2.52
CA GLN A 309 23.08 28.52 1.11
C GLN A 309 21.75 27.81 0.81
N SER A 310 20.90 28.46 0.01
CA SER A 310 19.62 27.93 -0.42
C SER A 310 19.81 26.93 -1.56
N HIS A 311 19.29 25.71 -1.38
CA HIS A 311 19.22 24.70 -2.41
C HIS A 311 17.80 24.63 -2.96
N ILE A 312 17.66 24.64 -4.29
CA ILE A 312 16.38 24.42 -4.95
C ILE A 312 16.45 23.06 -5.65
N PRO A 313 15.72 22.04 -5.16
CA PRO A 313 15.56 20.81 -5.87
C PRO A 313 14.58 21.01 -7.04
N SER A 314 14.97 20.51 -8.21
CA SER A 314 14.09 20.38 -9.36
C SER A 314 14.05 18.93 -9.81
N THR A 315 12.87 18.48 -10.19
CA THR A 315 12.65 17.10 -10.62
C THR A 315 12.02 17.11 -12.00
N VAL A 316 12.65 16.43 -12.94
CA VAL A 316 12.19 16.30 -14.33
C VAL A 316 11.93 14.82 -14.62
N GLY A 317 10.69 14.52 -15.01
CA GLY A 317 10.33 13.20 -15.53
C GLY A 317 10.68 13.08 -17.01
N HIS A 318 11.44 12.06 -17.39
CA HIS A 318 11.92 11.87 -18.77
C HIS A 318 10.78 11.69 -19.79
N GLN A 319 9.66 11.08 -19.40
CA GLN A 319 8.47 10.91 -20.26
C GLN A 319 7.48 12.08 -20.21
N ALA A 320 7.36 12.76 -19.07
CA ALA A 320 6.35 13.79 -18.87
C ALA A 320 6.81 15.17 -19.36
N HIS A 321 8.14 15.37 -19.51
CA HIS A 321 8.80 16.66 -19.70
C HIS A 321 8.35 17.76 -18.71
N SER A 322 7.67 17.39 -17.63
CA SER A 322 7.16 18.29 -16.61
C SER A 322 8.24 18.53 -15.56
N CYS A 323 8.70 19.78 -15.48
CA CYS A 323 9.62 20.22 -14.44
C CYS A 323 8.83 20.63 -13.19
N HIS A 324 9.05 19.92 -12.09
CA HIS A 324 8.56 20.32 -10.78
C HIS A 324 9.67 21.05 -10.05
N THR A 325 9.51 22.37 -9.89
CA THR A 325 10.40 23.23 -9.10
C THR A 325 9.60 23.79 -7.93
N GLU A 326 10.15 23.70 -6.72
CA GLU A 326 9.57 24.38 -5.56
C GLU A 326 9.78 25.90 -5.74
N LYS A 327 8.75 26.63 -6.19
CA LYS A 327 8.78 28.10 -6.13
C LYS A 327 8.68 28.47 -4.66
N LYS A 328 9.71 29.17 -4.15
CA LYS A 328 9.82 29.77 -2.80
C LYS A 328 8.48 29.80 -2.09
N SER A 329 8.35 29.01 -1.02
CA SER A 329 7.24 29.08 -0.10
C SER A 329 7.00 30.55 0.27
N ALA A 330 5.83 31.07 -0.10
CA ALA A 330 5.36 32.33 0.45
C ALA A 330 5.24 32.14 1.97
N ARG A 331 5.76 33.10 2.74
CA ARG A 331 5.58 33.13 4.20
C ARG A 331 4.08 33.14 4.48
N CYS A 332 3.56 32.06 5.09
CA CYS A 332 2.27 32.14 5.76
C CYS A 332 2.41 33.02 7.01
N PRO A 333 1.40 33.88 7.29
CA PRO A 333 1.45 34.91 8.33
C PRO A 333 1.59 34.38 9.76
#